data_AF-A0A7H4M7A7-F1
#
_entry.id   AF-A0A7H4M7A7-F1
#
_cell.length_a   1.000
_cell.length_b   1.000
_cell.length_c   1.000
_cell.angle_alpha   90.00
_cell.angle_beta   90.00
_cell.angle_gamma   90.00
#
_symmetry.space_group_name_H-M   'P 1'
#
loop_
_entity.id
_entity.type
_entity.pdbx_description
1 polymer ?
#
loop_
_entity_poly.entity_id
_entity_poly.type
_entity_poly.pdbx_seq_one_letter_code
_entity_poly.pdbx_strand_id
1 'polypeptide(L)'
;MEYLPIFAEVKDRPVLVIGGGEIAARKITFLLRAEAKVQIVAETLMPELAEKVEREEIQWRATVFEEQQLDDVFLVIAATEDDELNQRVYVAANARYRLVNVVDNQALCSFVFPSIVDRSPLLVAISSSGKAPVLSRILREKIEALLPTNLGRLAETASYWRHHIKTHLKTTAERRRFWERVFTGRFASLMLAGNKDEAEKALEDELRQPEKRPGEIILVGAGPGDAGLLTLRGLQALQQADVVFYDNLVTPEVRELVRRDAETICVGKSAAGVSVPQQEINRLLLEAAKAGKTVIRLKGGDPFIFGRGGEELQAAAAAGIPFQVVPGVTAAAGVTAYAGIPLTHRDYAQSVTFITGHFGAENSPLDWRGWRKAARPWPFIWVA
;
A
#
# COMPACT_ATOMS: atom_id res chain seq x y z
N MET A 1 -6.34 -0.33 -15.35
CA MET A 1 -5.06 -0.98 -15.00
C MET A 1 -4.72 -1.92 -16.15
N GLU A 2 -3.60 -1.71 -16.86
CA GLU A 2 -3.25 -2.47 -18.08
C GLU A 2 -2.60 -3.84 -17.76
N TYR A 3 -1.88 -3.95 -16.64
CA TYR A 3 -1.20 -5.18 -16.22
C TYR A 3 -1.55 -5.51 -14.77
N LEU A 4 -1.72 -6.80 -14.45
CA LEU A 4 -1.82 -7.30 -13.08
C LEU A 4 -0.41 -7.68 -12.59
N PRO A 5 0.15 -6.99 -11.58
CA PRO A 5 1.44 -7.36 -11.02
C PRO A 5 1.31 -8.66 -10.20
N ILE A 6 2.00 -9.70 -10.65
CA ILE A 6 2.07 -10.99 -9.97
C ILE A 6 3.53 -11.42 -9.82
N PHE A 7 3.83 -12.16 -8.75
CA PHE A 7 5.08 -12.92 -8.63
C PHE A 7 4.80 -14.37 -8.97
N ALA A 8 5.45 -14.89 -10.02
CA ALA A 8 5.29 -16.27 -10.46
C ALA A 8 6.41 -17.13 -9.88
N GLU A 9 6.05 -18.24 -9.23
CA GLU A 9 7.01 -19.28 -8.84
C GLU A 9 7.41 -20.08 -10.08
N VAL A 10 8.67 -19.98 -10.50
CA VAL A 10 9.21 -20.65 -11.69
C VAL A 10 10.19 -21.78 -11.36
N LYS A 11 10.43 -22.02 -10.06
CA LYS A 11 11.30 -23.10 -9.59
C LYS A 11 10.87 -24.44 -10.17
N ASP A 12 11.81 -25.16 -10.75
CA ASP A 12 11.65 -26.46 -11.42
C ASP A 12 10.67 -26.46 -12.61
N ARG A 13 10.19 -25.29 -13.06
CA ARG A 13 9.26 -25.18 -14.19
C ARG A 13 10.00 -25.00 -15.51
N PRO A 14 9.53 -25.64 -16.60
CA PRO A 14 10.12 -25.49 -17.93
C PRO A 14 9.88 -24.08 -18.49
N VAL A 15 10.93 -23.43 -18.96
CA VAL A 15 10.89 -22.09 -19.55
C VAL A 15 11.61 -22.11 -20.89
N LEU A 16 10.93 -21.70 -21.96
CA LEU A 16 11.52 -21.63 -23.30
C LEU A 16 12.10 -20.25 -23.57
N VAL A 17 13.36 -20.19 -23.99
CA VAL A 17 14.02 -19.00 -24.49
C VAL A 17 14.37 -19.22 -25.96
N ILE A 18 13.89 -18.33 -26.82
CA ILE A 18 14.12 -18.40 -28.27
C ILE A 18 15.14 -17.33 -28.60
N GLY A 19 16.29 -17.74 -29.15
CA GLY A 19 17.46 -16.90 -29.37
C GLY A 19 18.67 -17.31 -28.50
N GLY A 20 19.86 -17.19 -29.07
CA GLY A 20 21.13 -17.65 -28.47
C GLY A 20 22.17 -16.54 -28.28
N GLY A 21 21.76 -15.27 -28.34
CA GLY A 21 22.64 -14.10 -28.20
C GLY A 21 22.66 -13.48 -26.79
N GLU A 22 23.27 -12.30 -26.69
CA GLU A 22 23.45 -11.52 -25.46
C GLU A 22 22.14 -11.24 -24.71
N ILE A 23 21.07 -10.92 -25.44
CA ILE A 23 19.76 -10.63 -24.86
C ILE A 23 19.21 -11.88 -24.15
N ALA A 24 19.32 -13.04 -24.80
CA ALA A 24 18.90 -14.31 -24.23
C ALA A 24 19.73 -14.64 -22.98
N ALA A 25 21.06 -14.50 -23.03
CA ALA A 25 21.94 -14.77 -21.89
C ALA A 25 21.58 -13.97 -20.63
N ARG A 26 21.26 -12.68 -20.79
CA ARG A 26 20.79 -11.82 -19.68
C ARG A 26 19.50 -12.32 -19.05
N LYS A 27 18.54 -12.79 -19.87
CA LYS A 27 17.27 -13.34 -19.38
C LYS A 27 17.45 -14.69 -18.71
N ILE A 28 18.29 -15.54 -19.28
CA ILE A 28 18.62 -16.87 -18.74
C ILE A 28 19.26 -16.75 -17.37
N THR A 29 20.17 -15.80 -17.17
CA THR A 29 20.78 -15.53 -15.85
C THR A 29 19.72 -15.26 -14.77
N PHE A 30 18.68 -14.50 -15.10
CA PHE A 30 17.59 -14.20 -14.16
C PHE A 30 16.73 -15.44 -13.87
N LEU A 31 16.41 -16.23 -14.90
CA LEU A 31 15.64 -17.47 -14.78
C LEU A 31 16.36 -18.53 -13.94
N LEU A 32 17.67 -18.68 -14.14
CA LEU A 32 18.50 -19.61 -13.36
C LEU A 32 18.57 -19.24 -11.87
N ARG A 33 18.63 -17.94 -11.54
CA ARG A 33 18.54 -17.48 -10.14
C ARG A 33 17.22 -17.85 -9.47
N ALA A 34 16.15 -17.97 -10.26
CA ALA A 34 14.84 -18.42 -9.80
C ALA A 34 14.65 -19.95 -9.93
N GLU A 35 15.73 -20.70 -10.21
CA GLU A 35 15.75 -22.16 -10.33
C GLU A 35 14.82 -22.72 -11.42
N ALA A 36 14.60 -21.96 -12.50
CA ALA A 36 13.80 -22.42 -13.63
C ALA A 36 14.55 -23.45 -14.49
N LYS A 37 13.81 -24.40 -15.10
CA LYS A 37 14.35 -25.35 -16.08
C LYS A 37 14.37 -24.70 -17.45
N VAL A 38 15.46 -24.00 -17.75
CA VAL A 38 15.60 -23.23 -18.99
C VAL A 38 15.91 -24.15 -20.18
N GLN A 39 15.11 -24.00 -21.22
CA GLN A 39 15.29 -24.64 -22.52
C GLN A 39 15.54 -23.55 -23.57
N ILE A 40 16.50 -23.76 -24.47
CA ILE A 40 16.85 -22.81 -25.52
C ILE A 40 16.53 -23.38 -26.89
N VAL A 41 15.97 -22.54 -27.75
CA VAL A 41 15.84 -22.80 -29.19
C VAL A 41 16.54 -21.69 -29.96
N ALA A 42 17.62 -22.04 -30.63
CA ALA A 42 18.44 -21.09 -31.37
C ALA A 42 19.33 -21.83 -32.37
N GLU A 43 19.52 -21.26 -33.56
CA GLU A 43 20.39 -21.82 -34.60
C GLU A 43 21.84 -21.92 -34.12
N THR A 44 22.30 -20.88 -33.42
CA THR A 44 23.64 -20.79 -32.83
C THR A 44 23.55 -20.26 -31.40
N LEU A 45 24.50 -20.68 -30.56
CA LEU A 45 24.66 -20.20 -29.19
C LEU A 45 25.95 -19.40 -29.07
N MET A 46 25.91 -18.28 -28.35
CA MET A 46 27.13 -17.62 -27.90
C MET A 46 27.91 -18.52 -26.93
N PRO A 47 29.24 -18.35 -26.80
CA PRO A 47 30.09 -19.22 -25.97
C PRO A 47 29.60 -19.40 -24.52
N GLU A 48 29.12 -18.33 -23.87
CA GLU A 48 28.60 -18.40 -22.50
C GLU A 48 27.40 -19.36 -22.38
N LEU A 49 26.49 -19.37 -23.36
CA LEU A 49 25.34 -20.26 -23.36
C LEU A 49 25.75 -21.70 -23.70
N ALA A 50 26.70 -21.88 -24.62
CA ALA A 50 27.24 -23.20 -24.93
C ALA A 50 27.88 -23.86 -23.70
N GLU A 51 28.70 -23.13 -22.94
CA GLU A 51 29.29 -23.62 -21.68
C GLU A 51 28.23 -24.05 -20.66
N LYS A 52 27.13 -23.31 -20.57
CA LYS A 52 26.03 -23.64 -19.65
C LYS A 52 25.28 -24.91 -20.07
N VAL A 53 25.15 -25.16 -21.37
CA VAL A 53 24.60 -26.41 -21.90
C VAL A 53 25.52 -27.58 -21.57
N GLU A 54 26.84 -27.42 -21.76
CA GLU A 54 27.84 -28.45 -21.43
C GLU A 54 27.85 -28.81 -19.94
N ARG A 55 27.59 -27.83 -19.06
CA ARG A 55 27.45 -28.03 -17.61
C ARG A 55 26.08 -28.54 -17.18
N GLU A 56 25.17 -28.81 -18.12
CA GLU A 56 23.79 -29.24 -17.86
C GLU A 56 22.98 -28.24 -17.03
N GLU A 57 23.39 -26.96 -16.98
CA GLU A 57 22.65 -25.89 -16.30
C GLU A 57 21.36 -25.51 -17.07
N ILE A 58 21.40 -25.68 -18.40
CA ILE A 58 20.33 -25.37 -19.34
C ILE A 58 20.27 -26.42 -20.44
N GLN A 59 19.13 -26.53 -21.12
CA GLN A 59 18.94 -27.50 -22.20
C GLN A 59 18.89 -26.80 -23.56
N TRP A 60 19.80 -27.13 -24.49
CA TRP A 60 19.63 -26.75 -25.89
C TRP A 60 18.65 -27.71 -26.56
N ARG A 61 17.41 -27.28 -26.75
CA ARG A 61 16.29 -28.13 -27.15
C ARG A 61 16.25 -28.36 -28.66
N ALA A 62 16.48 -27.32 -29.45
CA ALA A 62 16.46 -27.38 -30.91
C ALA A 62 17.21 -26.20 -31.54
N THR A 63 17.54 -26.34 -32.82
CA THR A 63 18.12 -25.25 -33.62
C THR A 63 17.07 -24.37 -34.29
N VAL A 64 15.85 -24.88 -34.50
CA VAL A 64 14.75 -24.16 -35.16
C VAL A 64 13.52 -24.20 -34.27
N PHE A 65 12.78 -23.09 -34.25
CA PHE A 65 11.52 -22.97 -33.53
C PHE A 65 10.38 -23.71 -34.23
N GLU A 66 9.72 -24.57 -33.46
CA GLU A 66 8.50 -25.28 -33.84
C GLU A 66 7.43 -25.07 -32.77
N GLU A 67 6.18 -24.84 -33.17
CA GLU A 67 5.13 -24.45 -32.22
C GLU A 67 4.83 -25.50 -31.13
N GLN A 68 5.07 -26.78 -31.42
CA GLN A 68 4.90 -27.88 -30.45
C GLN A 68 5.85 -27.75 -29.25
N GLN A 69 6.95 -27.01 -29.40
CA GLN A 69 7.88 -26.72 -28.30
C GLN A 69 7.24 -25.84 -27.21
N LEU A 70 6.06 -25.25 -27.46
CA LEU A 70 5.32 -24.45 -26.49
C LEU A 70 4.33 -25.26 -25.64
N ASP A 71 4.09 -26.52 -25.98
CA ASP A 71 3.04 -27.33 -25.38
C ASP A 71 3.35 -27.70 -23.93
N ASP A 72 4.63 -27.87 -23.59
CA ASP A 72 5.11 -28.34 -22.29
C ASP A 72 5.80 -27.27 -21.44
N VAL A 73 5.74 -26.00 -21.83
CA VAL A 73 6.46 -24.91 -21.16
C VAL A 73 5.55 -23.99 -20.36
N PHE A 74 6.06 -23.42 -19.27
CA PHE A 74 5.31 -22.54 -18.38
C PHE A 74 5.32 -21.08 -18.88
N LEU A 75 6.46 -20.60 -19.35
CA LEU A 75 6.63 -19.26 -19.92
C LEU A 75 7.62 -19.27 -21.10
N VAL A 76 7.50 -18.27 -21.96
CA VAL A 76 8.26 -18.13 -23.21
C VAL A 76 8.91 -16.75 -23.26
N ILE A 77 10.17 -16.69 -23.65
CA ILE A 77 10.89 -15.45 -23.93
C ILE A 77 11.42 -15.52 -25.36
N ALA A 78 10.96 -14.60 -26.21
CA ALA A 78 11.53 -14.42 -27.54
C ALA A 78 12.59 -13.29 -27.47
N ALA A 79 13.84 -13.65 -27.71
CA ALA A 79 15.01 -12.79 -27.60
C ALA A 79 15.82 -12.84 -28.91
N THR A 80 15.13 -12.74 -30.05
CA THR A 80 15.71 -12.74 -31.40
C THR A 80 15.55 -11.38 -32.07
N GLU A 81 16.41 -11.09 -33.05
CA GLU A 81 16.28 -9.92 -33.94
C GLU A 81 15.32 -10.16 -35.12
N ASP A 82 14.80 -11.39 -35.26
CA ASP A 82 13.82 -11.76 -36.29
C ASP A 82 12.38 -11.42 -35.83
N ASP A 83 11.83 -10.34 -36.39
CA ASP A 83 10.48 -9.86 -36.11
C ASP A 83 9.38 -10.84 -36.55
N GLU A 84 9.56 -11.56 -37.66
CA GLU A 84 8.56 -12.53 -38.14
C GLU A 84 8.51 -13.74 -37.22
N LEU A 85 9.67 -14.24 -36.80
CA LEU A 85 9.77 -15.29 -35.79
C LEU A 85 9.15 -14.84 -34.46
N ASN A 86 9.48 -13.64 -33.98
CA ASN A 86 8.92 -13.06 -32.76
C ASN A 86 7.38 -12.99 -32.81
N GLN A 87 6.82 -12.56 -33.94
CA GLN A 87 5.37 -12.53 -34.16
C GLN A 87 4.76 -13.94 -34.12
N ARG A 88 5.38 -14.91 -34.79
CA ARG A 88 4.93 -16.31 -34.80
C ARG A 88 4.93 -16.91 -33.40
N VAL A 89 6.00 -16.69 -32.63
CA VAL A 89 6.11 -17.12 -31.23
C VAL A 89 4.99 -16.51 -30.39
N TYR A 90 4.74 -15.21 -30.52
CA TYR A 90 3.68 -14.52 -29.80
C TYR A 90 2.30 -15.10 -30.09
N VAL A 91 1.95 -15.30 -31.37
CA VAL A 91 0.65 -15.87 -31.77
C VAL A 91 0.50 -17.29 -31.24
N ALA A 92 1.53 -18.13 -31.43
CA ALA A 92 1.50 -19.54 -31.02
C ALA A 92 1.41 -19.71 -29.49
N ALA A 93 2.09 -18.85 -28.73
CA ALA A 93 2.04 -18.86 -27.27
C ALA A 93 0.66 -18.42 -26.74
N ASN A 94 0.08 -17.36 -27.30
CA ASN A 94 -1.26 -16.90 -26.90
C ASN A 94 -2.35 -17.93 -27.21
N ALA A 95 -2.26 -18.63 -28.35
CA ALA A 95 -3.19 -19.71 -28.69
C ALA A 95 -3.19 -20.84 -27.65
N ARG A 96 -2.11 -21.00 -26.89
CA ARG A 96 -1.92 -22.01 -25.84
C ARG A 96 -2.04 -21.45 -24.42
N TYR A 97 -2.43 -20.18 -24.27
CA TYR A 97 -2.47 -19.46 -23.00
C TYR A 97 -1.13 -19.47 -22.24
N ARG A 98 0.00 -19.46 -22.97
CA ARG A 98 1.34 -19.37 -22.39
C ARG A 98 1.73 -17.90 -22.21
N LEU A 99 2.35 -17.59 -21.07
CA LEU A 99 2.95 -16.29 -20.85
C LEU A 99 4.16 -16.11 -21.78
N VAL A 100 4.07 -15.14 -22.67
CA VAL A 100 5.10 -14.76 -23.63
C VAL A 100 5.58 -13.33 -23.40
N ASN A 101 6.90 -13.15 -23.46
CA ASN A 101 7.58 -11.85 -23.50
C ASN A 101 8.49 -11.81 -24.73
N VAL A 102 8.22 -10.92 -25.66
CA VAL A 102 9.13 -10.59 -26.76
C VAL A 102 9.97 -9.40 -26.33
N VAL A 103 11.30 -9.55 -26.32
CA VAL A 103 12.20 -8.50 -25.87
C VAL A 103 12.11 -7.28 -26.79
N ASP A 104 12.11 -6.09 -26.21
CA ASP A 104 12.03 -4.78 -26.89
C ASP A 104 10.78 -4.56 -27.76
N ASN A 105 9.80 -5.47 -27.74
CA ASN A 105 8.51 -5.32 -28.42
C ASN A 105 7.33 -5.53 -27.47
N GLN A 106 6.86 -4.43 -26.86
CA GLN A 106 5.79 -4.48 -25.87
C GLN A 106 4.43 -4.90 -26.47
N ALA A 107 4.17 -4.62 -27.75
CA ALA A 107 2.92 -5.01 -28.40
C ALA A 107 2.79 -6.54 -28.50
N LEU A 108 3.91 -7.25 -28.45
CA LEU A 108 3.99 -8.71 -28.49
C LEU A 108 4.30 -9.33 -27.12
N CYS A 109 3.85 -8.68 -26.05
CA CYS A 109 4.03 -9.16 -24.68
C CYS A 109 2.69 -9.43 -24.00
N SER A 110 2.53 -10.63 -23.44
CA SER A 110 1.45 -10.94 -22.48
C SER A 110 1.87 -10.67 -21.03
N PHE A 111 3.17 -10.57 -20.78
CA PHE A 111 3.75 -10.10 -19.51
C PHE A 111 5.02 -9.28 -19.76
N VAL A 112 5.39 -8.48 -18.77
CA VAL A 112 6.57 -7.60 -18.82
C VAL A 112 7.51 -7.90 -17.67
N PHE A 113 8.82 -7.81 -17.93
CA PHE A 113 9.83 -7.87 -16.86
C PHE A 113 9.88 -6.53 -16.13
N PRO A 114 9.59 -6.49 -14.81
CA PRO A 114 9.76 -5.27 -14.04
C PRO A 114 11.25 -5.02 -13.73
N SER A 115 11.55 -3.80 -13.28
CA SER A 115 12.74 -3.55 -12.48
C SER A 115 12.57 -4.20 -11.11
N ILE A 116 13.54 -5.00 -10.67
CA ILE A 116 13.42 -5.81 -9.45
C ILE A 116 14.46 -5.36 -8.44
N VAL A 117 14.03 -5.16 -7.20
CA VAL A 117 14.90 -5.06 -6.02
C VAL A 117 14.76 -6.35 -5.23
N ASP A 118 15.86 -7.10 -5.15
CA ASP A 118 15.91 -8.40 -4.50
C ASP A 118 16.46 -8.29 -3.08
N ARG A 119 15.64 -8.65 -2.10
CA ARG A 119 15.97 -8.85 -0.68
C ARG A 119 15.36 -10.17 -0.20
N SER A 120 15.47 -11.20 -1.04
CA SER A 120 14.80 -12.50 -0.87
C SER A 120 14.77 -12.97 0.59
N PRO A 121 13.59 -13.37 1.11
CA PRO A 121 12.33 -13.59 0.38
C PRO A 121 11.50 -12.31 0.10
N LEU A 122 11.97 -11.12 0.49
CA LEU A 122 11.29 -9.86 0.16
C LEU A 122 11.68 -9.38 -1.24
N LEU A 123 10.70 -9.23 -2.13
CA LEU A 123 10.91 -8.74 -3.49
C LEU A 123 10.08 -7.47 -3.74
N VAL A 124 10.67 -6.50 -4.44
CA VAL A 124 9.95 -5.33 -4.95
C VAL A 124 10.06 -5.30 -6.46
N ALA A 125 8.91 -5.25 -7.15
CA ALA A 125 8.82 -5.11 -8.59
C ALA A 125 8.28 -3.73 -8.95
N ILE A 126 8.97 -3.04 -9.88
CA ILE A 126 8.65 -1.69 -10.33
C ILE A 126 8.47 -1.74 -11.85
N SER A 127 7.34 -1.29 -12.34
CA SER A 127 7.06 -1.24 -13.79
C SER A 127 6.35 0.06 -14.13
N SER A 128 6.73 0.67 -15.26
CA SER A 128 6.00 1.76 -15.91
C SER A 128 5.20 1.28 -17.12
N SER A 129 4.97 -0.04 -17.23
CA SER A 129 4.35 -0.66 -18.41
C SER A 129 5.02 -0.20 -19.70
N GLY A 130 6.37 -0.19 -19.72
CA GLY A 130 7.17 0.24 -20.87
C GLY A 130 7.19 1.74 -21.17
N LYS A 131 6.32 2.55 -20.55
CA LYS A 131 6.17 3.99 -20.87
C LYS A 131 7.34 4.86 -20.38
N ALA A 132 8.03 4.44 -19.32
CA ALA A 132 9.12 5.21 -18.72
C ALA A 132 10.17 4.28 -18.06
N PRO A 133 11.04 3.63 -18.86
CA PRO A 133 12.06 2.71 -18.33
C PRO A 133 13.08 3.44 -17.45
N VAL A 134 13.47 4.67 -17.81
CA VAL A 134 14.42 5.49 -17.02
C VAL A 134 13.86 5.83 -15.64
N LEU A 135 12.57 6.16 -15.53
CA LEU A 135 11.92 6.42 -14.25
C LEU A 135 11.90 5.15 -13.37
N SER A 136 11.61 3.99 -13.96
CA SER A 136 11.62 2.70 -13.24
C SER A 136 13.01 2.40 -12.68
N ARG A 137 14.08 2.71 -13.43
CA ARG A 137 15.47 2.59 -12.98
C ARG A 137 15.78 3.53 -11.81
N ILE A 138 15.40 4.80 -11.89
CA ILE A 138 15.64 5.79 -10.81
C ILE A 138 14.91 5.37 -9.52
N LEU A 139 13.66 4.90 -9.63
CA LEU A 139 12.91 4.40 -8.48
C LEU A 139 13.54 3.14 -7.89
N ARG A 140 14.02 2.21 -8.74
CA ARG A 140 14.74 1.01 -8.30
C ARG A 140 15.97 1.39 -7.47
N GLU A 141 16.79 2.33 -7.94
CA GLU A 141 18.00 2.79 -7.24
C GLU A 141 17.66 3.40 -5.86
N LYS A 142 16.60 4.22 -5.80
CA LYS A 142 16.13 4.79 -4.52
C LYS A 142 15.65 3.71 -3.55
N ILE A 143 14.89 2.73 -4.03
CA ILE A 143 14.38 1.63 -3.21
C ILE A 143 15.53 0.72 -2.75
N GLU A 144 16.51 0.44 -3.61
CA GLU A 144 17.71 -0.31 -3.24
C GLU A 144 18.49 0.35 -2.11
N ALA A 145 18.62 1.69 -2.13
CA ALA A 145 19.26 2.44 -1.07
C ALA A 145 18.46 2.46 0.25
N LEU A 146 17.13 2.42 0.16
CA LEU A 146 16.23 2.42 1.34
C LEU A 146 16.10 1.04 2.00
N LEU A 147 16.31 -0.06 1.26
CA LEU A 147 16.12 -1.42 1.75
C LEU A 147 17.46 -2.07 2.14
N PRO A 148 17.75 -2.25 3.45
CA PRO A 148 18.94 -2.96 3.91
C PRO A 148 19.07 -4.37 3.34
N THR A 149 20.31 -4.82 3.06
CA THR A 149 20.60 -6.13 2.45
C THR A 149 20.22 -7.33 3.32
N ASN A 150 20.20 -7.14 4.63
CA ASN A 150 19.86 -8.12 5.66
C ASN A 150 18.36 -8.25 5.95
N LEU A 151 17.49 -7.49 5.27
CA LEU A 151 16.02 -7.64 5.41
C LEU A 151 15.54 -9.07 5.10
N GLY A 152 16.21 -9.78 4.20
CA GLY A 152 15.90 -11.17 3.89
C GLY A 152 15.95 -12.07 5.12
N ARG A 153 17.01 -11.95 5.94
CA ARG A 153 17.17 -12.73 7.18
C ARG A 153 16.07 -12.45 8.19
N LEU A 154 15.66 -11.18 8.29
CA LEU A 154 14.56 -10.75 9.15
C LEU A 154 13.24 -11.42 8.70
N ALA A 155 12.97 -11.44 7.39
CA ALA A 155 11.77 -12.07 6.83
C ALA A 155 11.79 -13.60 6.97
N GLU A 156 12.93 -14.26 6.77
CA GLU A 156 13.10 -15.71 6.96
C GLU A 156 12.85 -16.12 8.42
N THR A 157 13.49 -15.41 9.36
CA THR A 157 13.33 -15.65 10.79
C THR A 157 11.88 -15.42 11.19
N ALA A 158 11.25 -14.36 10.70
CA ALA A 158 9.84 -14.11 10.94
C ALA A 158 8.93 -15.22 10.39
N SER A 159 9.24 -15.75 9.20
CA SER A 159 8.52 -16.85 8.59
C SER A 159 8.60 -18.13 9.43
N TYR A 160 9.80 -18.47 9.93
CA TYR A 160 10.02 -19.62 10.82
C TYR A 160 9.15 -19.51 12.10
N TRP A 161 9.18 -18.35 12.74
CA TRP A 161 8.40 -18.10 13.95
C TRP A 161 6.89 -17.97 13.71
N ARG A 162 6.45 -17.76 12.47
CA ARG A 162 5.03 -17.56 12.13
C ARG A 162 4.14 -18.72 12.60
N HIS A 163 4.63 -19.96 12.50
CA HIS A 163 3.86 -21.11 12.96
C HIS A 163 3.75 -21.12 14.50
N HIS A 164 4.87 -20.92 15.19
CA HIS A 164 4.90 -20.84 16.65
C HIS A 164 4.00 -19.71 17.18
N ILE A 165 4.03 -18.53 16.56
CA ILE A 165 3.20 -17.39 16.95
C ILE A 165 1.71 -17.67 16.69
N LYS A 166 1.33 -18.38 15.62
CA LYS A 166 -0.08 -18.77 15.38
C LYS A 166 -0.65 -19.65 16.50
N THR A 167 0.18 -20.42 17.19
CA THR A 167 -0.29 -21.24 18.33
C THR A 167 -0.61 -20.38 19.56
N HIS A 168 0.11 -19.27 19.75
CA HIS A 168 -0.03 -18.35 20.89
C HIS A 168 -1.05 -17.21 20.64
N LEU A 169 -1.02 -16.61 19.44
CA LEU A 169 -1.86 -15.48 19.04
C LEU A 169 -2.95 -15.95 18.06
N LYS A 170 -4.19 -16.01 18.54
CA LYS A 170 -5.30 -16.66 17.83
C LYS A 170 -5.86 -15.79 16.71
N THR A 171 -5.94 -14.48 16.90
CA THR A 171 -6.54 -13.58 15.89
C THR A 171 -5.51 -13.03 14.90
N THR A 172 -5.96 -12.69 13.69
CA THR A 172 -5.10 -12.05 12.68
C THR A 172 -4.64 -10.66 13.14
N ALA A 173 -5.50 -9.92 13.85
CA ALA A 173 -5.17 -8.60 14.37
C ALA A 173 -4.07 -8.64 15.44
N GLU A 174 -4.13 -9.58 16.39
CA GLU A 174 -3.07 -9.77 17.40
C GLU A 174 -1.72 -10.08 16.75
N ARG A 175 -1.71 -11.01 15.79
CA ARG A 175 -0.48 -11.38 15.05
C ARG A 175 0.11 -10.20 14.30
N ARG A 176 -0.73 -9.37 13.66
CA ARG A 176 -0.29 -8.17 12.95
C ARG A 176 0.37 -7.18 13.90
N ARG A 177 -0.30 -6.82 15.00
CA ARG A 177 0.25 -5.88 15.99
C ARG A 177 1.55 -6.39 16.60
N PHE A 178 1.63 -7.69 16.86
CA PHE A 178 2.87 -8.33 17.31
C PHE A 178 4.00 -8.10 16.29
N TRP A 179 3.78 -8.44 15.01
CA TRP A 179 4.78 -8.25 13.97
C TRP A 179 5.17 -6.79 13.74
N GLU A 180 4.22 -5.86 13.78
CA GLU A 180 4.52 -4.42 13.67
C GLU A 180 5.43 -3.94 14.80
N ARG A 181 5.18 -4.35 16.05
CA ARG A 181 6.08 -4.05 17.18
C ARG A 181 7.45 -4.69 17.01
N VAL A 182 7.47 -5.98 16.66
CA VAL A 182 8.71 -6.75 16.49
C VAL A 182 9.58 -6.16 15.37
N PHE A 183 8.97 -5.74 14.26
CA PHE A 183 9.67 -5.14 13.11
C PHE A 183 10.10 -3.69 13.32
N THR A 184 9.57 -3.00 14.34
CA THR A 184 9.97 -1.63 14.70
C THR A 184 10.77 -1.56 16.00
N GLY A 185 10.88 -2.67 16.73
CA GLY A 185 11.50 -2.76 18.03
C GLY A 185 12.85 -3.46 18.03
N ARG A 186 13.21 -3.99 19.21
CA ARG A 186 14.54 -4.55 19.51
C ARG A 186 14.93 -5.72 18.60
N PHE A 187 13.99 -6.59 18.24
CA PHE A 187 14.23 -7.70 17.31
C PHE A 187 14.78 -7.21 15.96
N ALA A 188 14.11 -6.22 15.33
CA ALA A 188 14.55 -5.70 14.05
C ALA A 188 15.94 -5.09 14.12
N SER A 189 16.22 -4.28 15.15
CA SER A 189 17.54 -3.68 15.34
C SER A 189 18.65 -4.73 15.49
N LEU A 190 18.42 -5.79 16.27
CA LEU A 190 19.38 -6.88 16.47
C LEU A 190 19.60 -7.72 15.21
N MET A 191 18.52 -8.02 14.47
CA MET A 191 18.61 -8.72 13.18
C MET A 191 19.43 -7.90 12.17
N LEU A 192 19.20 -6.58 12.11
CA LEU A 192 19.95 -5.70 11.23
C LEU A 192 21.43 -5.59 11.64
N ALA A 193 21.73 -5.65 12.95
CA ALA A 193 23.10 -5.71 13.46
C ALA A 193 23.78 -7.09 13.26
N GLY A 194 23.05 -8.11 12.78
CA GLY A 194 23.55 -9.46 12.58
C GLY A 194 23.60 -10.33 13.84
N ASN A 195 23.02 -9.88 14.95
CA ASN A 195 23.00 -10.62 16.21
C ASN A 195 21.73 -11.49 16.31
N LYS A 196 21.76 -12.64 15.65
CA LYS A 196 20.60 -13.53 15.50
C LYS A 196 20.11 -14.11 16.84
N ASP A 197 21.01 -14.61 17.68
CA ASP A 197 20.63 -15.30 18.92
C ASP A 197 19.96 -14.35 19.92
N GLU A 198 20.45 -13.12 20.03
CA GLU A 198 19.79 -12.09 20.87
C GLU A 198 18.47 -11.62 20.26
N ALA A 199 18.37 -11.54 18.93
CA ALA A 199 17.13 -11.18 18.28
C ALA A 199 16.03 -12.21 18.57
N GLU A 200 16.33 -13.51 18.44
CA GLU A 200 15.38 -14.58 18.75
C GLU A 200 14.92 -14.54 20.21
N LYS A 201 15.84 -14.27 21.16
CA LYS A 201 15.47 -14.05 22.57
C LYS A 201 14.53 -12.85 22.74
N ALA A 202 14.83 -11.72 22.09
CA ALA A 202 13.98 -10.53 22.17
C ALA A 202 12.57 -10.78 21.59
N LEU A 203 12.46 -11.61 20.55
CA LEU A 203 11.17 -12.01 19.98
C LEU A 203 10.40 -12.93 20.94
N GLU A 204 11.09 -13.86 21.60
CA GLU A 204 10.48 -14.74 22.61
C GLU A 204 9.98 -13.96 23.83
N ASP A 205 10.75 -12.97 24.31
CA ASP A 205 10.35 -12.08 25.40
C ASP A 205 9.08 -11.29 25.07
N GLU A 206 9.00 -10.71 23.86
CA GLU A 206 7.79 -10.05 23.34
C GLU A 206 6.59 -11.00 23.24
N LEU A 207 6.82 -12.29 22.97
CA LEU A 207 5.76 -13.29 22.89
C LEU A 207 5.26 -13.71 24.28
N ARG A 208 6.16 -13.79 25.28
CA ARG A 208 5.86 -14.18 26.67
C ARG A 208 5.19 -13.06 27.46
N GLN A 209 5.49 -11.81 27.13
CA GLN A 209 4.86 -10.64 27.72
C GLN A 209 4.05 -9.88 26.67
N PRO A 210 2.92 -10.44 26.19
CA PRO A 210 2.00 -9.67 25.39
C PRO A 210 1.36 -8.66 26.35
N GLU A 211 1.94 -7.48 26.50
CA GLU A 211 1.27 -6.42 27.23
C GLU A 211 -0.14 -6.29 26.61
N LYS A 212 -1.17 -6.58 27.41
CA LYS A 212 -2.56 -6.28 27.07
C LYS A 212 -2.71 -4.77 27.10
N ARG A 213 -2.09 -4.10 26.14
CA ARG A 213 -2.32 -2.68 25.95
C ARG A 213 -3.77 -2.55 25.48
N PRO A 214 -4.58 -1.71 26.14
CA PRO A 214 -5.87 -1.37 25.58
C PRO A 214 -5.68 -0.87 24.16
N GLY A 215 -6.65 -1.14 23.29
CA GLY A 215 -6.68 -0.53 21.97
C GLY A 215 -6.76 0.98 22.10
N GLU A 216 -6.60 1.66 20.98
CA GLU A 216 -6.61 3.12 20.97
C GLU A 216 -7.64 3.65 19.98
N ILE A 217 -8.13 4.86 20.23
CA ILE A 217 -9.03 5.58 19.33
C ILE A 217 -8.25 6.75 18.73
N ILE A 218 -8.07 6.76 17.42
CA ILE A 218 -7.42 7.84 16.70
C ILE A 218 -8.47 8.56 15.87
N LEU A 219 -8.68 9.84 16.20
CA LEU A 219 -9.57 10.73 15.47
C LEU A 219 -8.79 11.35 14.31
N VAL A 220 -9.21 11.13 13.06
CA VAL A 220 -8.46 11.57 11.88
C VAL A 220 -9.30 12.50 11.02
N GLY A 221 -8.77 13.68 10.73
CA GLY A 221 -9.34 14.59 9.73
C GLY A 221 -9.02 14.13 8.31
N ALA A 222 -10.04 13.83 7.53
CA ALA A 222 -9.95 13.38 6.15
C ALA A 222 -9.59 14.50 5.17
N GLY A 223 -9.66 15.76 5.59
CA GLY A 223 -9.59 16.90 4.68
C GLY A 223 -10.94 17.17 3.99
N PRO A 224 -11.01 18.17 3.11
CA PRO A 224 -12.26 18.60 2.48
C PRO A 224 -12.76 17.66 1.37
N GLY A 225 -11.95 16.69 0.94
CA GLY A 225 -12.36 15.67 -0.02
C GLY A 225 -11.21 15.13 -0.88
N ASP A 226 -10.31 15.99 -1.33
CA ASP A 226 -9.12 15.60 -2.12
C ASP A 226 -8.19 14.73 -1.25
N ALA A 227 -7.87 13.53 -1.73
CA ALA A 227 -6.99 12.59 -1.04
C ALA A 227 -5.56 13.14 -0.82
N GLY A 228 -5.09 14.07 -1.67
CA GLY A 228 -3.82 14.76 -1.51
C GLY A 228 -3.77 15.74 -0.33
N LEU A 229 -4.93 16.12 0.22
CA LEU A 229 -5.03 16.97 1.42
C LEU A 229 -5.10 16.16 2.74
N LEU A 230 -5.10 14.83 2.65
CA LEU A 230 -4.92 13.99 3.83
C LEU A 230 -3.49 14.18 4.35
N THR A 231 -3.35 14.43 5.65
CA THR A 231 -2.01 14.58 6.25
C THR A 231 -1.24 13.26 6.20
N LEU A 232 0.10 13.34 6.13
CA LEU A 232 0.95 12.14 6.20
C LEU A 232 0.68 11.31 7.46
N ARG A 233 0.43 11.98 8.59
CA ARG A 233 0.06 11.32 9.85
C ARG A 233 -1.31 10.63 9.75
N GLY A 234 -2.27 11.24 9.05
CA GLY A 234 -3.58 10.65 8.80
C GLY A 234 -3.48 9.39 7.94
N LEU A 235 -2.70 9.44 6.87
CA LEU A 235 -2.41 8.27 6.03
C LEU A 235 -1.75 7.14 6.84
N GLN A 236 -0.73 7.45 7.64
CA GLN A 236 -0.09 6.47 8.53
C GLN A 236 -1.09 5.81 9.48
N ALA A 237 -1.99 6.59 10.08
CA ALA A 237 -3.02 6.08 10.98
C ALA A 237 -4.00 5.14 10.25
N LEU A 238 -4.43 5.49 9.03
CA LEU A 238 -5.30 4.64 8.19
C LEU A 238 -4.65 3.31 7.80
N GLN A 239 -3.32 3.29 7.62
CA GLN A 239 -2.59 2.05 7.31
C GLN A 239 -2.45 1.11 8.52
N GLN A 240 -2.53 1.64 9.74
CA GLN A 240 -2.44 0.88 10.99
C GLN A 240 -3.80 0.42 11.54
N ALA A 241 -4.89 0.97 11.01
CA ALA A 241 -6.25 0.76 11.49
C ALA A 241 -6.68 -0.72 11.47
N ASP A 242 -7.25 -1.21 12.55
CA ASP A 242 -8.00 -2.49 12.53
C ASP A 242 -9.44 -2.28 12.04
N VAL A 243 -10.03 -1.15 12.42
CA VAL A 243 -11.38 -0.74 12.03
C VAL A 243 -11.41 0.76 11.79
N VAL A 244 -12.12 1.18 10.74
CA VAL A 244 -12.32 2.58 10.37
C VAL A 244 -13.81 2.89 10.38
N PHE A 245 -14.21 3.77 11.29
CA PHE A 245 -15.55 4.36 11.35
C PHE A 245 -15.53 5.69 10.60
N TYR A 246 -16.28 5.80 9.51
CA TYR A 246 -16.29 7.00 8.68
C TYR A 246 -17.71 7.54 8.48
N ASP A 247 -17.82 8.84 8.20
CA ASP A 247 -19.08 9.49 7.84
C ASP A 247 -19.17 9.76 6.33
N ASN A 248 -20.36 10.13 5.86
CA ASN A 248 -20.63 10.35 4.44
C ASN A 248 -19.89 11.56 3.84
N LEU A 249 -19.25 12.39 4.66
CA LEU A 249 -18.41 13.49 4.20
C LEU A 249 -17.02 13.02 3.76
N VAL A 250 -16.64 11.79 4.07
CA VAL A 250 -15.38 11.18 3.59
C VAL A 250 -15.59 10.67 2.17
N THR A 251 -14.81 11.21 1.24
CA THR A 251 -14.87 10.85 -0.18
C THR A 251 -14.37 9.42 -0.44
N PRO A 252 -14.79 8.78 -1.55
CA PRO A 252 -14.29 7.48 -1.96
C PRO A 252 -12.75 7.44 -2.12
N GLU A 253 -12.14 8.49 -2.66
CA GLU A 253 -10.68 8.56 -2.87
C GLU A 253 -9.91 8.46 -1.55
N VAL A 254 -10.36 9.16 -0.49
CA VAL A 254 -9.75 9.02 0.84
C VAL A 254 -10.00 7.63 1.42
N ARG A 255 -11.16 7.02 1.17
CA ARG A 255 -11.48 5.66 1.62
C ARG A 255 -10.61 4.59 0.94
N GLU A 256 -10.18 4.80 -0.29
CA GLU A 256 -9.26 3.89 -0.99
C GLU A 256 -7.86 3.85 -0.34
N LEU A 257 -7.50 4.89 0.43
CA LEU A 257 -6.27 4.93 1.22
C LEU A 257 -6.36 4.12 2.53
N VAL A 258 -7.54 3.61 2.89
CA VAL A 258 -7.70 2.72 4.04
C VAL A 258 -7.01 1.39 3.74
N ARG A 259 -6.35 0.80 4.75
CA ARG A 259 -5.77 -0.54 4.60
C ARG A 259 -6.83 -1.54 4.12
N ARG A 260 -6.52 -2.33 3.09
CA ARG A 260 -7.45 -3.30 2.47
C ARG A 260 -8.08 -4.29 3.45
N ASP A 261 -7.33 -4.70 4.47
CA ASP A 261 -7.78 -5.67 5.48
C ASP A 261 -8.42 -5.01 6.72
N ALA A 262 -8.59 -3.69 6.73
CA ALA A 262 -9.29 -3.01 7.83
C ALA A 262 -10.80 -3.12 7.63
N GLU A 263 -11.52 -3.39 8.72
CA GLU A 263 -12.98 -3.34 8.74
C GLU A 263 -13.43 -1.89 8.52
N THR A 264 -14.35 -1.62 7.61
CA THR A 264 -14.86 -0.27 7.35
C THR A 264 -16.35 -0.19 7.68
N ILE A 265 -16.71 0.77 8.54
CA ILE A 265 -18.07 0.92 9.06
C ILE A 265 -18.52 2.35 8.78
N CYS A 266 -19.58 2.50 7.99
CA CYS A 266 -20.21 3.79 7.77
C CYS A 266 -21.12 4.14 8.95
N VAL A 267 -20.89 5.29 9.58
CA VAL A 267 -21.70 5.83 10.70
C VAL A 267 -22.39 7.15 10.36
N GLY A 268 -22.31 7.58 9.08
CA GLY A 268 -22.92 8.80 8.59
C GLY A 268 -24.42 8.69 8.30
N LYS A 269 -25.11 9.85 8.23
CA LYS A 269 -26.52 9.93 7.81
C LYS A 269 -26.63 9.74 6.30
N SER A 270 -27.18 8.61 5.85
CA SER A 270 -27.59 8.44 4.45
C SER A 270 -28.86 9.24 4.18
N ALA A 271 -28.96 9.89 3.02
CA ALA A 271 -30.11 10.71 2.62
C ALA A 271 -31.46 9.97 2.61
N ALA A 272 -31.46 8.64 2.75
CA ALA A 272 -32.64 7.77 2.81
C ALA A 272 -32.64 6.76 3.98
N GLY A 273 -31.78 6.92 5.01
CA GLY A 273 -31.55 5.91 6.05
C GLY A 273 -31.74 6.37 7.50
N VAL A 274 -31.79 5.39 8.41
CA VAL A 274 -31.83 5.60 9.88
C VAL A 274 -30.49 6.17 10.35
N SER A 275 -30.53 7.31 11.05
CA SER A 275 -29.34 7.93 11.65
C SER A 275 -28.83 7.08 12.80
N VAL A 276 -27.55 6.70 12.80
CA VAL A 276 -26.92 6.12 14.00
C VAL A 276 -26.82 7.23 15.06
N PRO A 277 -27.39 7.05 16.27
CA PRO A 277 -27.25 8.03 17.34
C PRO A 277 -25.79 8.20 17.76
N GLN A 278 -25.39 9.41 18.16
CA GLN A 278 -24.00 9.68 18.57
C GLN A 278 -23.54 8.76 19.72
N GLN A 279 -24.44 8.43 20.66
CA GLN A 279 -24.16 7.51 21.76
C GLN A 279 -23.81 6.10 21.27
N GLU A 280 -24.45 5.66 20.19
CA GLU A 280 -24.20 4.35 19.60
C GLU A 280 -22.84 4.32 18.87
N ILE A 281 -22.49 5.40 18.17
CA ILE A 281 -21.14 5.55 17.59
C ILE A 281 -20.09 5.47 18.69
N ASN A 282 -20.27 6.22 19.78
CA ASN A 282 -19.35 6.19 20.92
C ASN A 282 -19.23 4.76 21.50
N ARG A 283 -20.36 4.05 21.68
CA ARG A 283 -20.37 2.66 22.16
C ARG A 283 -19.54 1.75 21.27
N LEU A 284 -19.74 1.80 19.95
CA LEU A 284 -19.00 0.97 18.98
C LEU A 284 -17.49 1.25 18.99
N LEU A 285 -17.10 2.53 19.07
CA LEU A 285 -15.69 2.92 19.17
C LEU A 285 -15.04 2.35 20.44
N LEU A 286 -15.72 2.48 21.59
CA LEU A 286 -15.23 1.99 22.87
C LEU A 286 -15.15 0.46 22.92
N GLU A 287 -16.15 -0.26 22.39
CA GLU A 287 -16.16 -1.72 22.33
C GLU A 287 -14.99 -2.25 21.48
N ALA A 288 -14.78 -1.66 20.30
CA ALA A 288 -13.67 -2.01 19.43
C ALA A 288 -12.30 -1.77 20.11
N ALA A 289 -12.12 -0.62 20.75
CA ALA A 289 -10.87 -0.28 21.44
C ALA A 289 -10.64 -1.15 22.69
N LYS A 290 -11.69 -1.48 23.47
CA LYS A 290 -11.60 -2.44 24.59
C LYS A 290 -11.24 -3.86 24.12
N ALA A 291 -11.61 -4.24 22.90
CA ALA A 291 -11.15 -5.46 22.26
C ALA A 291 -9.69 -5.36 21.75
N GLY A 292 -8.98 -4.28 22.08
CA GLY A 292 -7.58 -4.07 21.72
C GLY A 292 -7.37 -3.46 20.33
N LYS A 293 -8.43 -3.16 19.56
CA LYS A 293 -8.30 -2.67 18.17
C LYS A 293 -7.69 -1.26 18.11
N THR A 294 -6.89 -1.00 17.08
CA THR A 294 -6.58 0.37 16.66
C THR A 294 -7.78 0.89 15.88
N VAL A 295 -8.56 1.76 16.52
CA VAL A 295 -9.83 2.27 16.00
C VAL A 295 -9.59 3.64 15.37
N ILE A 296 -9.87 3.78 14.07
CA ILE A 296 -9.88 5.09 13.43
C ILE A 296 -11.32 5.61 13.38
N ARG A 297 -11.53 6.84 13.84
CA ARG A 297 -12.73 7.62 13.54
C ARG A 297 -12.35 8.69 12.51
N LEU A 298 -12.65 8.41 11.24
CA LEU A 298 -12.33 9.26 10.10
C LEU A 298 -13.48 10.25 9.85
N LYS A 299 -13.17 11.54 9.81
CA LYS A 299 -14.16 12.62 9.75
C LYS A 299 -13.83 13.58 8.62
N GLY A 300 -14.83 14.01 7.86
CA GLY A 300 -14.66 15.06 6.86
C GLY A 300 -14.08 16.36 7.46
N GLY A 301 -13.15 16.98 6.75
CA GLY A 301 -12.49 18.22 7.18
C GLY A 301 -11.53 18.02 8.36
N ASP A 302 -11.69 18.85 9.38
CA ASP A 302 -10.94 18.76 10.64
C ASP A 302 -11.83 18.20 11.77
N PRO A 303 -11.33 17.29 12.64
CA PRO A 303 -12.15 16.67 13.67
C PRO A 303 -12.77 17.63 14.71
N PHE A 304 -12.13 18.77 14.96
CA PHE A 304 -12.52 19.72 16.02
C PHE A 304 -13.19 20.99 15.49
N ILE A 305 -13.18 21.23 14.18
CA ILE A 305 -13.93 22.33 13.57
C ILE A 305 -15.30 21.81 13.13
N PHE A 306 -16.33 22.05 13.96
CA PHE A 306 -17.72 21.58 13.76
C PHE A 306 -17.92 20.07 13.59
N GLY A 307 -16.87 19.26 13.75
CA GLY A 307 -16.92 17.80 13.59
C GLY A 307 -17.50 17.04 14.79
N ARG A 308 -17.82 17.70 15.92
CA ARG A 308 -18.22 17.05 17.18
C ARG A 308 -17.19 16.05 17.74
N GLY A 309 -15.92 16.16 17.32
CA GLY A 309 -14.86 15.25 17.75
C GLY A 309 -14.62 15.22 19.27
N GLY A 310 -14.91 16.32 19.97
CA GLY A 310 -14.74 16.41 21.42
C GLY A 310 -15.66 15.45 22.21
N GLU A 311 -16.89 15.23 21.75
CA GLU A 311 -17.84 14.34 22.44
C GLU A 311 -17.40 12.87 22.38
N GLU A 312 -16.84 12.44 21.25
CA GLU A 312 -16.32 11.09 21.02
C GLU A 312 -15.10 10.83 21.94
N LEU A 313 -14.21 11.82 22.09
CA LEU A 313 -13.02 11.69 22.94
C LEU A 313 -13.32 11.81 24.44
N GLN A 314 -14.33 12.58 24.84
CA GLN A 314 -14.81 12.60 26.22
C GLN A 314 -15.25 11.20 26.67
N ALA A 315 -15.96 10.48 25.81
CA ALA A 315 -16.35 9.09 26.08
C ALA A 315 -15.12 8.17 26.18
N ALA A 316 -14.12 8.33 25.30
CA ALA A 316 -12.87 7.58 25.35
C ALA A 316 -12.08 7.84 26.64
N ALA A 317 -11.95 9.11 27.04
CA ALA A 317 -11.30 9.53 28.28
C ALA A 317 -12.00 8.94 29.51
N ALA A 318 -13.33 9.03 29.58
CA ALA A 318 -14.12 8.47 30.68
C ALA A 318 -13.98 6.95 30.80
N ALA A 319 -13.74 6.26 29.68
CA ALA A 319 -13.51 4.82 29.64
C ALA A 319 -12.05 4.39 29.86
N GLY A 320 -11.13 5.35 30.07
CA GLY A 320 -9.69 5.07 30.23
C GLY A 320 -9.02 4.53 28.97
N ILE A 321 -9.59 4.79 27.79
CA ILE A 321 -9.05 4.33 26.51
C ILE A 321 -8.07 5.37 25.97
N PRO A 322 -6.82 4.99 25.61
CA PRO A 322 -5.89 5.89 24.94
C PRO A 322 -6.48 6.46 23.66
N PHE A 323 -6.31 7.76 23.43
CA PHE A 323 -6.78 8.38 22.21
C PHE A 323 -5.79 9.41 21.67
N GLN A 324 -5.86 9.63 20.36
CA GLN A 324 -5.06 10.62 19.65
C GLN A 324 -5.95 11.41 18.69
N VAL A 325 -5.51 12.61 18.32
CA VAL A 325 -6.16 13.44 17.30
C VAL A 325 -5.14 13.81 16.24
N VAL A 326 -5.47 13.48 15.01
CA VAL A 326 -4.74 13.88 13.82
C VAL A 326 -5.56 14.95 13.11
N PRO A 327 -5.11 16.22 13.12
CA PRO A 327 -5.85 17.30 12.49
C PRO A 327 -5.94 17.10 10.97
N GLY A 328 -6.94 17.72 10.38
CA GLY A 328 -7.17 17.70 8.93
C GLY A 328 -7.25 19.10 8.35
N VAL A 329 -7.14 19.21 7.03
CA VAL A 329 -7.44 20.47 6.34
C VAL A 329 -8.96 20.71 6.45
N THR A 330 -9.36 21.75 7.16
CA THR A 330 -10.79 22.11 7.26
C THR A 330 -11.35 22.59 5.93
N ALA A 331 -12.65 22.37 5.71
CA ALA A 331 -13.36 22.79 4.50
C ALA A 331 -13.11 24.27 4.17
N ALA A 332 -13.13 25.13 5.18
CA ALA A 332 -12.94 26.55 4.99
C ALA A 332 -11.56 26.89 4.40
N ALA A 333 -10.48 26.23 4.82
CA ALA A 333 -9.15 26.45 4.26
C ALA A 333 -9.01 25.82 2.87
N GLY A 334 -9.48 24.58 2.70
CA GLY A 334 -9.39 23.86 1.43
C GLY A 334 -10.15 24.54 0.30
N VAL A 335 -11.43 24.87 0.52
CA VAL A 335 -12.29 25.51 -0.49
C VAL A 335 -11.70 26.86 -0.92
N THR A 336 -11.25 27.67 0.03
CA THR A 336 -10.69 29.01 -0.28
C THR A 336 -9.42 28.95 -1.12
N ALA A 337 -8.53 28.01 -0.83
CA ALA A 337 -7.32 27.82 -1.60
C ALA A 337 -7.63 27.38 -3.05
N TYR A 338 -8.52 26.40 -3.22
CA TYR A 338 -8.89 25.87 -4.54
C TYR A 338 -9.75 26.85 -5.35
N ALA A 339 -10.52 27.73 -4.68
CA ALA A 339 -11.28 28.80 -5.32
C ALA A 339 -10.43 30.05 -5.64
N GLY A 340 -9.18 30.12 -5.19
CA GLY A 340 -8.32 31.31 -5.35
C GLY A 340 -8.77 32.51 -4.51
N ILE A 341 -9.52 32.28 -3.42
CA ILE A 341 -10.09 33.33 -2.57
C ILE A 341 -9.39 33.25 -1.21
N PRO A 342 -8.34 34.03 -0.91
CA PRO A 342 -7.66 33.93 0.38
C PRO A 342 -8.58 34.32 1.54
N LEU A 343 -8.56 33.56 2.64
CA LEU A 343 -9.32 33.87 3.87
C LEU A 343 -8.95 35.23 4.48
N THR A 344 -7.71 35.68 4.26
CA THR A 344 -7.24 36.99 4.70
C THR A 344 -6.42 37.65 3.61
N HIS A 345 -6.61 38.95 3.44
CA HIS A 345 -5.72 39.81 2.67
C HIS A 345 -5.46 41.07 3.48
N ARG A 346 -4.24 41.62 3.39
CA ARG A 346 -3.78 42.74 4.24
C ARG A 346 -4.76 43.91 4.24
N ASP A 347 -5.25 44.25 3.06
CA ASP A 347 -6.19 45.36 2.85
C ASP A 347 -7.66 44.96 2.94
N TYR A 348 -7.99 43.73 3.34
CA TYR A 348 -9.39 43.26 3.36
C TYR A 348 -9.81 42.53 4.63
N ALA A 349 -8.94 41.90 5.42
CA ALA A 349 -9.40 41.20 6.62
C ALA A 349 -8.30 41.09 7.69
N GLN A 350 -8.67 41.43 8.92
CA GLN A 350 -7.83 41.29 10.12
C GLN A 350 -8.23 40.07 10.96
N SER A 351 -9.37 39.44 10.66
CA SER A 351 -9.91 38.30 11.41
C SER A 351 -10.69 37.36 10.50
N VAL A 352 -10.65 36.07 10.81
CA VAL A 352 -11.47 35.03 10.19
C VAL A 352 -12.39 34.45 11.24
N THR A 353 -13.62 34.11 10.89
CA THR A 353 -14.56 33.44 11.81
C THR A 353 -15.32 32.35 11.09
N PHE A 354 -15.38 31.19 11.72
CA PHE A 354 -16.16 30.05 11.25
C PHE A 354 -17.48 29.98 12.03
N ILE A 355 -18.59 29.79 11.32
CA ILE A 355 -19.93 29.80 11.89
C ILE A 355 -20.71 28.60 11.37
N THR A 356 -21.45 27.90 12.23
CA THR A 356 -22.40 26.86 11.81
C THR A 356 -23.74 27.48 11.39
N GLY A 357 -24.25 27.08 10.22
CA GLY A 357 -25.57 27.49 9.72
C GLY A 357 -26.74 26.70 10.32
N HIS A 358 -26.48 25.56 10.97
CA HIS A 358 -27.50 24.73 11.62
C HIS A 358 -27.33 24.78 13.14
N PHE A 359 -28.41 25.09 13.85
CA PHE A 359 -28.48 25.09 15.30
C PHE A 359 -29.06 23.76 15.81
N GLY A 360 -28.49 23.22 16.88
CA GLY A 360 -29.18 22.21 17.68
C GLY A 360 -30.40 22.82 18.35
N ALA A 361 -31.42 22.01 18.65
CA ALA A 361 -32.70 22.48 19.23
C ALA A 361 -32.56 23.28 20.54
N GLU A 362 -31.42 23.15 21.24
CA GLU A 362 -31.13 23.84 22.51
C GLU A 362 -30.23 25.08 22.36
N ASN A 363 -29.76 25.42 21.15
CA ASN A 363 -28.88 26.58 20.95
C ASN A 363 -29.67 27.85 20.63
N SER A 364 -29.39 28.93 21.36
CA SER A 364 -29.90 30.27 21.04
C SER A 364 -29.48 30.69 19.62
N PRO A 365 -30.36 31.34 18.84
CA PRO A 365 -30.00 31.86 17.51
C PRO A 365 -28.83 32.83 17.60
N LEU A 366 -27.95 32.81 16.60
CA LEU A 366 -26.78 33.70 16.49
C LEU A 366 -27.21 35.18 16.68
N ASP A 367 -26.49 35.91 17.53
CA ASP A 367 -26.67 37.37 17.66
C ASP A 367 -26.08 38.08 16.43
N TRP A 368 -26.87 38.13 15.36
CA TRP A 368 -26.53 38.80 14.12
C TRP A 368 -26.22 40.30 14.28
N ARG A 369 -26.75 40.95 15.34
CA ARG A 369 -26.55 42.38 15.59
C ARG A 369 -25.21 42.65 16.28
N GLY A 370 -24.82 41.84 17.26
CA GLY A 370 -23.49 41.88 17.86
C GLY A 370 -22.40 41.58 16.84
N TRP A 371 -22.63 40.62 15.96
CA TRP A 371 -21.66 40.20 14.95
C TRP A 371 -21.39 41.26 13.87
N ARG A 372 -22.43 41.97 13.40
CA ARG A 372 -22.27 43.12 12.47
C ARG A 372 -21.44 44.27 13.04
N LYS A 373 -21.39 44.44 14.37
CA LYS A 373 -20.57 45.48 15.01
C LYS A 373 -19.10 45.09 15.06
N ALA A 374 -18.79 43.80 15.26
CA ALA A 374 -17.42 43.28 15.30
C ALA A 374 -16.76 43.13 13.92
N ALA A 375 -17.54 42.91 12.86
CA ALA A 375 -17.03 42.60 11.51
C ALA A 375 -16.82 43.81 10.58
N ARG A 376 -17.05 45.06 11.03
CA ARG A 376 -16.81 46.25 10.18
C ARG A 376 -15.32 46.63 10.12
N PRO A 377 -14.77 47.04 8.95
CA PRO A 377 -15.46 47.42 7.70
C PRO A 377 -15.29 46.47 6.49
N TRP A 378 -15.16 45.16 6.66
CA TRP A 378 -14.53 44.30 5.63
C TRP A 378 -15.46 43.27 4.95
N PRO A 379 -15.18 42.85 3.68
CA PRO A 379 -16.06 41.97 2.91
C PRO A 379 -16.07 40.52 3.44
N PHE A 380 -17.24 39.90 3.38
CA PHE A 380 -17.52 38.57 3.92
C PHE A 380 -17.21 37.48 2.88
N ILE A 381 -16.51 36.41 3.30
CA ILE A 381 -16.46 35.15 2.57
C ILE A 381 -17.23 34.13 3.40
N TRP A 382 -18.41 33.73 2.92
CA TRP A 382 -19.18 32.61 3.47
C TRP A 382 -18.67 31.33 2.82
N VAL A 383 -18.11 30.42 3.62
CA VAL A 383 -17.87 29.03 3.20
C VAL A 383 -18.86 28.18 3.97
N ALA A 384 -19.92 27.76 3.28
CA ALA A 384 -20.97 26.88 3.80
C ALA A 384 -20.60 25.41 3.60
#